data_AF-A0A2D5VZU9-F1
#
_entry.id   AF-A0A2D5VZU9-F1
#
_cell.length_a   1.000
_cell.length_b   1.000
_cell.length_c   1.000
_cell.angle_alpha   90.00
_cell.angle_beta   90.00
_cell.angle_gamma   90.00
#
_symmetry.space_group_name_H-M   'P 1'
#
loop_
_entity.id
_entity.type
_entity.pdbx_description
1 polymer ?
#
loop_
_entity_poly.entity_id
_entity_poly.type
_entity_poly.pdbx_seq_one_letter_code
_entity_poly.pdbx_strand_id
1 'polypeptide(L)'
;MKPTAIIAILLAGALGYFVNHFTLAPKLKVAQETVVRLETEKNALQEQMVSMQGRMLSDAERRRMERERKELASLRGEIAQLRKKIQDQEQSQLLAAQKAKQAAAGAESQELEEEEFEPSDYYAATLNVALELGMTLVTGGWQTSPGRRTFMFMTPTMGSSNSGSGYLQFVSKVAELDDSELEAFFLDNMRVSGNETDQAGGFDAENAASLFEGIKRSPTGKLLGLPTVVTNAGKEAVVSTSFQIPSDTGAMLRKLELGVLPILNEDGQMELTLAATISLPEAEIPAEEP
;
A
#
# COMPACT_ATOMS: atom_id res chain seq x y z
N MET A 1 100.51 48.65 -10.46
CA MET A 1 99.34 48.96 -9.59
C MET A 1 99.83 49.10 -8.16
N LYS A 2 99.47 50.17 -7.44
CA LYS A 2 99.95 50.44 -6.08
C LYS A 2 99.28 49.46 -5.08
N PRO A 3 100.01 48.88 -4.12
CA PRO A 3 99.51 47.81 -3.22
C PRO A 3 98.34 48.25 -2.32
N THR A 4 98.09 49.55 -2.18
CA THR A 4 97.01 50.12 -1.37
C THR A 4 95.61 49.86 -1.94
N ALA A 5 95.45 49.68 -3.26
CA ALA A 5 94.14 49.50 -3.88
C ALA A 5 93.55 48.09 -3.65
N ILE A 6 94.41 47.07 -3.55
CA ILE A 6 93.97 45.67 -3.36
C ILE A 6 93.45 45.44 -1.94
N ILE A 7 94.08 46.07 -0.94
CA ILE A 7 93.67 45.99 0.47
C ILE A 7 92.29 46.64 0.69
N ALA A 8 92.01 47.75 0.00
CA ALA A 8 90.73 48.44 0.11
C ALA A 8 89.55 47.61 -0.44
N ILE A 9 89.76 46.88 -1.54
CA ILE A 9 88.74 46.02 -2.15
C ILE A 9 88.47 44.79 -1.28
N LEU A 10 89.51 44.18 -0.70
CA LEU A 10 89.36 43.06 0.21
C LEU A 10 88.64 43.46 1.51
N LEU A 11 88.94 44.64 2.06
CA LEU A 11 88.24 45.15 3.24
C LEU A 11 86.77 45.48 2.94
N ALA A 12 86.46 46.08 1.78
CA ALA A 12 85.09 46.37 1.39
C ALA A 12 84.27 45.10 1.16
N GLY A 13 84.86 44.06 0.55
CA GLY A 13 84.24 42.75 0.37
C GLY A 13 84.00 42.04 1.71
N ALA A 14 84.97 42.09 2.62
CA ALA A 14 84.84 41.51 3.96
C ALA A 14 83.78 42.23 4.80
N LEU A 15 83.73 43.56 4.78
CA LEU A 15 82.69 44.35 5.46
C LEU A 15 81.31 44.12 4.87
N GLY A 16 81.17 44.06 3.55
CA GLY A 16 79.90 43.75 2.89
C GLY A 16 79.39 42.36 3.24
N TYR A 17 80.27 41.36 3.27
CA TYR A 17 79.95 39.99 3.69
C TYR A 17 79.56 39.93 5.17
N PHE A 18 80.29 40.63 6.04
CA PHE A 18 80.00 40.67 7.48
C PHE A 18 78.66 41.34 7.78
N VAL A 19 78.37 42.48 7.17
CA VAL A 19 77.09 43.20 7.35
C VAL A 19 75.91 42.38 6.83
N ASN A 20 76.07 41.72 5.69
CA ASN A 20 75.02 40.87 5.12
C ASN A 20 74.75 39.63 5.99
N HIS A 21 75.80 38.99 6.51
CA HIS A 21 75.69 37.78 7.33
C HIS A 21 75.19 38.08 8.76
N PHE A 22 75.53 39.24 9.34
CA PHE A 22 75.07 39.61 10.69
C PHE A 22 73.64 40.16 10.74
N THR A 23 73.15 40.79 9.66
CA THR A 23 71.83 41.43 9.68
C THR A 23 70.68 40.57 9.14
N LEU A 24 70.97 39.61 8.24
CA LEU A 24 69.93 38.75 7.65
C LEU A 24 69.69 37.45 8.42
N ALA A 25 70.74 36.85 9.01
CA ALA A 25 70.62 35.62 9.80
C ALA A 25 69.59 35.69 10.95
N PRO A 26 69.52 36.76 11.78
CA PRO A 26 68.52 36.83 12.84
C PRO A 26 67.09 36.98 12.29
N LYS A 27 66.90 37.66 11.15
CA LYS A 27 65.58 37.87 10.56
C LYS A 27 64.98 36.59 9.96
N LEU A 28 65.82 35.74 9.37
CA LEU A 28 65.41 34.42 8.89
C LEU A 28 65.01 33.50 10.04
N LYS A 29 65.75 33.53 11.16
CA LYS A 29 65.40 32.74 12.34
C LYS A 29 64.07 33.17 12.96
N VAL A 30 63.84 34.47 13.10
CA VAL A 30 62.57 35.01 13.60
C VAL A 30 61.42 34.66 12.65
N ALA A 31 61.60 34.80 11.34
CA ALA A 31 60.58 34.43 10.36
C ALA A 31 60.24 32.92 10.44
N GLN A 32 61.24 32.06 10.55
CA GLN A 32 61.04 30.62 10.67
C GLN A 32 60.32 30.24 11.98
N GLU A 33 60.68 30.88 13.10
CA GLU A 33 59.97 30.70 14.38
C GLU A 33 58.51 31.15 14.29
N THR A 34 58.22 32.26 13.59
CA THR A 34 56.83 32.71 13.40
C THR A 34 56.03 31.79 12.50
N VAL A 35 56.63 31.22 11.45
CA VAL A 35 55.94 30.27 10.55
C VAL A 35 55.62 28.99 11.30
N VAL A 36 56.60 28.42 12.03
CA VAL A 36 56.37 27.22 12.85
C VAL A 36 55.27 27.47 13.88
N ARG A 37 55.29 28.63 14.54
CA ARG A 37 54.25 28.99 15.49
C ARG A 37 52.88 29.08 14.83
N LEU A 38 52.76 29.75 13.69
CA LEU A 38 51.49 29.87 12.96
C LEU A 38 50.96 28.51 12.47
N GLU A 39 51.84 27.61 12.04
CA GLU A 39 51.46 26.24 11.67
C GLU A 39 50.94 25.46 12.87
N THR A 40 51.58 25.59 14.04
CA THR A 40 51.09 24.94 15.27
C THR A 40 49.75 25.50 15.74
N GLU A 41 49.56 26.82 15.67
CA GLU A 41 48.29 27.47 16.03
C GLU A 41 47.16 27.07 15.06
N LYS A 42 47.45 26.97 13.75
CA LYS A 42 46.49 26.49 12.76
C LYS A 42 46.09 25.03 13.01
N ASN A 43 47.05 24.16 13.28
CA ASN A 43 46.78 22.75 13.56
C ASN A 43 45.94 22.59 14.83
N ALA A 44 46.26 23.33 15.89
CA ALA A 44 45.48 23.33 17.13
C ALA A 44 44.04 23.84 16.93
N LEU A 45 43.85 24.90 16.12
CA LEU A 45 42.51 25.39 15.79
C LEU A 45 41.70 24.37 14.99
N GLN A 46 42.36 23.67 14.06
CA GLN A 46 41.73 22.67 13.22
C GLN A 46 41.31 21.44 14.04
N GLU A 47 42.14 20.98 14.98
CA GLU A 47 41.78 19.93 15.94
C GLU A 47 40.59 20.35 16.83
N GLN A 48 40.56 21.61 17.30
CA GLN A 48 39.41 22.12 18.05
C GLN A 48 38.12 22.10 17.22
N MET A 49 38.15 22.54 15.95
CA MET A 49 36.97 22.52 15.08
C MET A 49 36.45 21.10 14.85
N VAL A 50 37.34 20.14 14.58
CA VAL A 50 36.95 18.73 14.39
C VAL A 50 36.32 18.17 15.66
N SER A 51 36.89 18.47 16.83
CA SER A 51 36.33 18.02 18.11
C SER A 51 34.96 18.64 18.42
N MET A 52 34.74 19.92 18.07
CA MET A 52 33.46 20.60 18.26
C MET A 52 32.41 20.10 17.26
N GLN A 53 32.77 19.89 16.00
CA GLN A 53 31.86 19.30 15.00
C GLN A 53 31.43 17.88 15.41
N GLY A 54 32.35 17.05 15.89
CA GLY A 54 32.02 15.71 16.38
C GLY A 54 31.03 15.73 17.56
N ARG A 55 31.18 16.69 18.49
CA ARG A 55 30.25 16.87 19.62
C ARG A 55 28.88 17.38 19.16
N MET A 56 28.83 18.34 18.25
CA MET A 56 27.56 18.87 17.72
C MET A 56 26.77 17.83 16.93
N LEU A 57 27.45 16.98 16.14
CA LEU A 57 26.80 15.89 15.42
C LEU A 57 26.20 14.86 16.40
N SER A 58 26.96 14.46 17.43
CA SER A 58 26.46 13.58 18.50
C SER A 58 25.24 14.16 19.24
N ASP A 59 25.22 15.46 19.53
CA ASP A 59 24.08 16.10 20.21
C ASP A 59 22.86 16.23 19.27
N ALA A 60 23.07 16.46 17.98
CA ALA A 60 22.00 16.49 16.99
C ALA A 60 21.34 15.11 16.82
N GLU A 61 22.14 14.04 16.76
CA GLU A 61 21.68 12.65 16.72
C GLU A 61 20.89 12.26 17.98
N ARG A 62 21.37 12.67 19.16
CA ARG A 62 20.64 12.47 20.43
C ARG A 62 19.27 13.15 20.42
N ARG A 63 19.18 14.40 19.98
CA ARG A 63 17.90 15.14 19.87
C ARG A 63 16.96 14.53 18.82
N ARG A 64 17.51 13.94 17.76
CA ARG A 64 16.72 13.21 16.76
C ARG A 64 16.13 11.94 17.38
N MET A 65 16.94 11.12 18.04
CA MET A 65 16.47 9.91 18.72
C MET A 65 15.44 10.20 19.82
N GLU A 66 15.58 11.30 20.56
CA GLU A 66 14.58 11.72 21.55
C GLU A 66 13.24 12.12 20.93
N ARG A 67 13.26 12.76 19.76
CA ARG A 67 12.03 13.08 19.01
C ARG A 67 11.35 11.83 18.49
N GLU A 68 12.11 10.93 17.86
CA GLU A 68 11.60 9.63 17.38
C GLU A 68 11.00 8.80 18.54
N ARG A 69 11.63 8.81 19.72
CA ARG A 69 11.07 8.14 20.92
C ARG A 69 9.77 8.77 21.41
N LYS A 70 9.62 10.10 21.35
CA LYS A 70 8.37 10.79 21.72
C LYS A 70 7.26 10.51 20.71
N GLU A 71 7.59 10.49 19.42
CA GLU A 71 6.65 10.15 18.35
C GLU A 71 6.16 8.71 18.48
N LEU A 72 7.06 7.74 18.74
CA LEU A 72 6.68 6.35 19.01
C LEU A 72 5.78 6.20 20.25
N ALA A 73 6.00 7.01 21.29
CA ALA A 73 5.12 7.02 22.46
C ALA A 73 3.74 7.61 22.14
N SER A 74 3.66 8.68 21.33
CA SER A 74 2.40 9.26 20.86
C SER A 74 1.61 8.27 20.02
N LEU A 75 2.25 7.64 19.03
CA LEU A 75 1.63 6.66 18.14
C LEU A 75 1.10 5.44 18.92
N ARG A 76 1.84 4.97 19.94
CA ARG A 76 1.33 3.92 20.84
C ARG A 76 0.09 4.36 21.62
N GLY A 77 0.03 5.62 22.05
CA GLY A 77 -1.15 6.20 22.69
C GLY A 77 -2.35 6.26 21.74
N GLU A 78 -2.14 6.69 20.50
CA GLU A 78 -3.16 6.73 19.45
C GLU A 78 -3.67 5.33 19.09
N ILE A 79 -2.77 4.35 18.95
CA ILE A 79 -3.15 2.94 18.73
C ILE A 79 -3.99 2.40 19.89
N ALA A 80 -3.64 2.72 21.14
CA ALA A 80 -4.42 2.30 22.30
C ALA A 80 -5.82 2.93 22.30
N GLN A 81 -5.94 4.21 21.91
CA GLN A 81 -7.22 4.88 21.76
C GLN A 81 -8.07 4.31 20.62
N LEU A 82 -7.44 4.00 19.47
CA LEU A 82 -8.13 3.38 18.34
C LEU A 82 -8.63 1.97 18.67
N ARG A 83 -7.80 1.15 19.32
CA ARG A 83 -8.23 -0.17 19.82
C ARG A 83 -9.42 -0.06 20.77
N LYS A 84 -9.40 0.93 21.67
CA LYS A 84 -10.53 1.17 22.57
C LYS A 84 -11.80 1.58 21.79
N LYS A 85 -11.68 2.46 20.79
CA LYS A 85 -12.82 2.84 19.95
C LYS A 85 -13.40 1.66 19.16
N ILE A 86 -12.56 0.78 18.61
CA ILE A 86 -12.99 -0.44 17.92
C ILE A 86 -13.75 -1.34 18.89
N GLN A 87 -13.20 -1.57 20.09
CA GLN A 87 -13.85 -2.39 21.11
C GLN A 87 -15.19 -1.81 21.57
N ASP A 88 -15.26 -0.49 21.79
CA ASP A 88 -16.50 0.20 22.16
C ASP A 88 -17.56 0.10 21.03
N GLN A 89 -17.12 0.20 19.77
CA GLN A 89 -17.97 0.05 18.59
C GLN A 89 -18.49 -1.39 18.43
N GLU A 90 -17.63 -2.40 18.52
CA GLU A 90 -18.02 -3.81 18.52
C GLU A 90 -19.02 -4.11 19.65
N GLN A 91 -18.77 -3.60 20.85
CA GLN A 91 -19.69 -3.78 21.98
C GLN A 91 -21.04 -3.09 21.73
N SER A 92 -21.05 -1.90 21.13
CA SER A 92 -22.30 -1.24 20.73
C SER A 92 -23.07 -2.00 19.65
N GLN A 93 -22.37 -2.60 18.67
CA GLN A 93 -22.97 -3.40 17.61
C GLN A 93 -23.54 -4.71 18.16
N LEU A 94 -22.86 -5.36 19.10
CA LEU A 94 -23.36 -6.54 19.80
C LEU A 94 -24.60 -6.22 20.63
N LEU A 95 -24.62 -5.09 21.35
CA LEU A 95 -25.79 -4.62 22.10
C LEU A 95 -26.97 -4.25 21.19
N ALA A 96 -26.70 -3.65 20.02
CA ALA A 96 -27.71 -3.35 19.01
C ALA A 96 -28.29 -4.64 18.40
N ALA A 97 -27.42 -5.62 18.07
CA ALA A 97 -27.84 -6.92 17.56
C ALA A 97 -28.64 -7.73 18.59
N GLN A 98 -28.29 -7.65 19.88
CA GLN A 98 -29.08 -8.27 20.96
C GLN A 98 -30.45 -7.60 21.14
N LYS A 99 -30.52 -6.27 21.04
CA LYS A 99 -31.81 -5.54 21.06
C LYS A 99 -32.68 -5.86 19.85
N ALA A 100 -32.08 -5.99 18.66
CA ALA A 100 -32.78 -6.41 17.46
C ALA A 100 -33.32 -7.85 17.58
N LYS A 101 -32.53 -8.78 18.15
CA LYS A 101 -33.00 -10.14 18.45
C LYS A 101 -34.12 -10.19 19.48
N GLN A 102 -34.09 -9.35 20.52
CA GLN A 102 -35.18 -9.25 21.51
C GLN A 102 -36.44 -8.60 20.93
N ALA A 103 -36.31 -7.64 20.01
CA ALA A 103 -37.45 -7.06 19.30
C ALA A 103 -38.09 -8.06 18.33
N ALA A 104 -37.29 -8.88 17.64
CA ALA A 104 -37.77 -9.94 16.75
C ALA A 104 -38.47 -11.08 17.52
N ALA A 105 -37.98 -11.44 18.72
CA ALA A 105 -38.60 -12.47 19.56
C ALA A 105 -39.97 -12.07 20.16
N GLY A 106 -40.37 -10.79 20.06
CA GLY A 106 -41.68 -10.30 20.47
C GLY A 106 -42.71 -10.17 19.32
N ALA A 107 -42.30 -10.42 18.08
CA ALA A 107 -43.08 -10.18 16.86
C ALA A 107 -43.37 -11.46 16.05
N GLU A 108 -43.43 -12.63 16.70
CA GLU A 108 -43.92 -13.85 16.05
C GLU A 108 -45.46 -13.83 15.98
N SER A 109 -46.01 -13.14 14.98
CA SER A 109 -47.27 -13.46 14.27
C SER A 109 -47.64 -12.33 13.30
N GLN A 110 -46.73 -12.01 12.39
CA GLN A 110 -47.12 -11.46 11.10
C GLN A 110 -46.68 -12.48 10.05
N GLU A 111 -47.66 -13.02 9.32
CA GLU A 111 -47.41 -13.65 8.03
C GLU A 111 -46.49 -12.71 7.25
N LEU A 112 -45.25 -13.14 7.04
CA LEU A 112 -44.35 -12.52 6.09
C LEU A 112 -45.02 -12.72 4.74
N GLU A 113 -45.61 -11.66 4.20
CA GLU A 113 -45.76 -11.53 2.76
C GLU A 113 -44.37 -11.83 2.19
N GLU A 114 -44.23 -12.95 1.48
CA GLU A 114 -43.02 -13.26 0.72
C GLU A 114 -42.76 -12.04 -0.18
N GLU A 115 -41.71 -11.27 0.11
CA GLU A 115 -41.28 -10.20 -0.79
C GLU A 115 -41.06 -10.84 -2.15
N GLU A 116 -41.95 -10.51 -3.10
CA GLU A 116 -41.90 -11.02 -4.46
C GLU A 116 -40.56 -10.56 -5.04
N PHE A 117 -39.71 -11.53 -5.39
CA PHE A 117 -38.38 -11.25 -5.91
C PHE A 117 -38.51 -10.55 -7.27
N GLU A 118 -38.12 -9.27 -7.32
CA GLU A 118 -37.97 -8.54 -8.58
C GLU A 118 -36.49 -8.49 -9.00
N PRO A 119 -36.10 -9.10 -10.14
CA PRO A 119 -34.72 -9.06 -10.60
C PRO A 119 -34.34 -7.63 -11.01
N SER A 120 -33.21 -7.14 -10.49
CA SER A 120 -32.67 -5.83 -10.88
C SER A 120 -32.01 -5.86 -12.27
N ASP A 121 -32.05 -4.70 -12.96
CA ASP A 121 -31.38 -4.46 -14.24
C ASP A 121 -29.84 -4.47 -14.10
N TYR A 122 -29.35 -4.12 -12.92
CA TYR A 122 -27.92 -4.13 -12.61
C TYR A 122 -27.64 -4.46 -11.14
N TYR A 123 -26.44 -4.95 -10.88
CA TYR A 123 -25.85 -5.14 -9.57
C TYR A 123 -24.44 -4.56 -9.58
N ALA A 124 -24.04 -3.82 -8.56
CA ALA A 124 -22.75 -3.14 -8.53
C ALA A 124 -22.03 -3.28 -7.18
N ALA A 125 -20.71 -3.41 -7.24
CA ALA A 125 -19.81 -3.34 -6.09
C ALA A 125 -18.72 -2.29 -6.35
N THR A 126 -18.53 -1.37 -5.40
CA THR A 126 -17.43 -0.41 -5.43
C THR A 126 -16.67 -0.47 -4.11
N LEU A 127 -15.40 -0.87 -4.15
CA LEU A 127 -14.61 -1.17 -2.96
C LEU A 127 -13.26 -0.47 -3.01
N ASN A 128 -12.75 -0.10 -1.83
CA ASN A 128 -11.35 0.24 -1.62
C ASN A 128 -10.84 -0.63 -0.48
N VAL A 129 -9.96 -1.59 -0.79
CA VAL A 129 -9.50 -2.58 0.19
C VAL A 129 -7.98 -2.73 0.16
N ALA A 130 -7.39 -2.97 1.31
CA ALA A 130 -6.02 -3.44 1.40
C ALA A 130 -6.01 -4.97 1.33
N LEU A 131 -5.26 -5.53 0.41
CA LEU A 131 -5.25 -6.95 0.08
C LEU A 131 -3.81 -7.44 -0.10
N GLU A 132 -3.51 -8.62 0.44
CA GLU A 132 -2.22 -9.27 0.21
C GLU A 132 -2.27 -10.11 -1.08
N LEU A 133 -1.14 -10.22 -1.76
CA LEU A 133 -1.02 -11.08 -2.94
C LEU A 133 -1.31 -12.55 -2.55
N GLY A 134 -2.15 -13.22 -3.34
CA GLY A 134 -2.59 -14.59 -3.10
C GLY A 134 -3.82 -14.73 -2.21
N MET A 135 -4.23 -13.69 -1.47
CA MET A 135 -5.52 -13.70 -0.77
C MET A 135 -6.68 -13.49 -1.73
N THR A 136 -7.82 -14.11 -1.46
CA THR A 136 -9.02 -13.98 -2.28
C THR A 136 -10.00 -13.01 -1.64
N LEU A 137 -10.28 -11.90 -2.31
CA LEU A 137 -11.36 -10.98 -1.98
C LEU A 137 -12.70 -11.58 -2.41
N VAL A 138 -13.75 -11.41 -1.60
CA VAL A 138 -15.15 -11.69 -1.97
C VAL A 138 -16.00 -10.43 -1.85
N THR A 139 -16.92 -10.24 -2.79
CA THR A 139 -17.95 -9.19 -2.76
C THR A 139 -19.22 -9.67 -3.46
N GLY A 140 -20.26 -8.84 -3.48
CA GLY A 140 -21.58 -9.19 -3.99
C GLY A 140 -22.46 -9.75 -2.89
N GLY A 141 -23.04 -10.93 -3.11
CA GLY A 141 -24.10 -11.46 -2.27
C GLY A 141 -25.48 -10.89 -2.64
N TRP A 142 -25.60 -10.43 -3.88
CA TRP A 142 -26.84 -9.96 -4.47
C TRP A 142 -27.78 -11.12 -4.68
N GLN A 143 -29.05 -10.94 -4.32
CA GLN A 143 -30.10 -11.85 -4.70
C GLN A 143 -30.34 -11.70 -6.21
N THR A 144 -29.90 -12.68 -6.99
CA THR A 144 -30.01 -12.65 -8.46
C THR A 144 -31.09 -13.58 -8.99
N SER A 145 -31.60 -14.45 -8.13
CA SER A 145 -32.77 -15.32 -8.36
C SER A 145 -33.38 -15.69 -7.00
N PRO A 146 -34.63 -16.17 -6.95
CA PRO A 146 -35.27 -16.54 -5.69
C PRO A 146 -34.43 -17.56 -4.91
N GLY A 147 -34.12 -17.26 -3.65
CA GLY A 147 -33.30 -18.11 -2.78
C GLY A 147 -31.84 -18.28 -3.19
N ARG A 148 -31.34 -17.49 -4.15
CA ARG A 148 -29.98 -17.61 -4.69
C ARG A 148 -29.24 -16.29 -4.70
N ARG A 149 -27.94 -16.36 -4.43
CA ARG A 149 -27.06 -15.19 -4.41
C ARG A 149 -25.84 -15.35 -5.29
N THR A 150 -25.52 -14.28 -6.00
CA THR A 150 -24.31 -14.19 -6.82
C THR A 150 -23.20 -13.48 -6.05
N PHE A 151 -22.03 -14.11 -6.04
CA PHE A 151 -20.80 -13.62 -5.43
C PHE A 151 -19.70 -13.50 -6.48
N MET A 152 -18.84 -12.50 -6.31
CA MET A 152 -17.62 -12.37 -7.07
C MET A 152 -16.41 -12.54 -6.16
N PHE A 153 -15.52 -13.43 -6.55
CA PHE A 153 -14.24 -13.68 -5.90
C PHE A 153 -13.12 -13.19 -6.78
N MET A 154 -12.04 -12.66 -6.20
CA MET A 154 -10.87 -12.19 -6.95
C MET A 154 -9.58 -12.47 -6.18
N THR A 155 -8.64 -13.14 -6.85
CA THR A 155 -7.31 -13.44 -6.30
C THR A 155 -6.25 -12.70 -7.12
N PRO A 156 -5.54 -11.72 -6.55
CA PRO A 156 -4.41 -11.07 -7.19
C PRO A 156 -3.15 -11.95 -7.04
N THR A 157 -2.40 -12.07 -8.12
CA THR A 157 -1.15 -12.82 -8.18
C THR A 157 -0.10 -12.02 -8.95
N MET A 158 1.17 -12.25 -8.64
CA MET A 158 2.28 -11.65 -9.38
C MET A 158 2.67 -12.58 -10.53
N GLY A 159 2.58 -12.09 -11.76
CA GLY A 159 3.13 -12.74 -12.93
C GLY A 159 4.52 -12.20 -13.29
N SER A 160 5.26 -12.97 -14.08
CA SER A 160 6.55 -12.55 -14.65
C SER A 160 6.49 -12.65 -16.16
N SER A 161 6.90 -11.59 -16.85
CA SER A 161 7.03 -11.61 -18.30
C SER A 161 8.35 -12.26 -18.72
N ASN A 162 8.44 -12.65 -20.00
CA ASN A 162 9.68 -13.17 -20.58
C ASN A 162 10.85 -12.17 -20.54
N SER A 163 10.58 -10.87 -20.35
CA SER A 163 11.59 -9.81 -20.18
C SER A 163 11.96 -9.57 -18.71
N GLY A 164 11.41 -10.35 -17.77
CA GLY A 164 11.67 -10.21 -16.33
C GLY A 164 10.89 -9.08 -15.66
N SER A 165 10.06 -8.33 -16.39
CA SER A 165 9.18 -7.33 -15.80
C SER A 165 7.96 -8.00 -15.16
N GLY A 166 7.72 -7.73 -13.88
CA GLY A 166 6.54 -8.24 -13.19
C GLY A 166 5.25 -7.55 -13.65
N TYR A 167 4.12 -8.28 -13.62
CA TYR A 167 2.78 -7.75 -13.80
C TYR A 167 1.83 -8.30 -12.72
N LEU A 168 0.71 -7.62 -12.49
CA LEU A 168 -0.34 -8.10 -11.60
C LEU A 168 -1.44 -8.78 -12.41
N GLN A 169 -1.83 -9.98 -11.97
CA GLN A 169 -2.91 -10.75 -12.57
C GLN A 169 -4.01 -10.98 -11.52
N PHE A 170 -5.23 -10.56 -11.85
CA PHE A 170 -6.42 -10.71 -11.04
C PHE A 170 -7.27 -11.81 -11.63
N VAL A 171 -7.28 -12.97 -10.98
CA VAL A 171 -8.10 -14.11 -11.40
C VAL A 171 -9.40 -14.07 -10.61
N SER A 172 -10.49 -13.78 -11.30
CA SER A 172 -11.80 -13.67 -10.67
C SER A 172 -12.68 -14.89 -10.97
N LYS A 173 -13.62 -15.18 -10.07
CA LYS A 173 -14.64 -16.21 -10.23
C LYS A 173 -15.99 -15.62 -9.84
N VAL A 174 -16.99 -15.85 -10.67
CA VAL A 174 -18.38 -15.54 -10.31
C VAL A 174 -19.05 -16.84 -9.93
N ALA A 175 -19.68 -16.89 -8.76
CA ALA A 175 -20.43 -18.05 -8.31
C ALA A 175 -21.85 -17.65 -7.92
N GLU A 176 -22.80 -18.53 -8.20
CA GLU A 176 -24.15 -18.46 -7.69
C GLU A 176 -24.38 -19.60 -6.71
N LEU A 177 -24.83 -19.25 -5.51
CA LEU A 177 -25.02 -20.17 -4.38
C LEU A 177 -26.45 -20.08 -3.88
N ASP A 178 -26.95 -21.19 -3.35
CA ASP A 178 -28.23 -21.21 -2.65
C ASP A 178 -28.07 -20.60 -1.25
N ASP A 179 -29.11 -19.89 -0.77
CA ASP A 179 -29.10 -19.25 0.55
C ASP A 179 -28.85 -20.26 1.69
N SER A 180 -29.23 -21.53 1.50
CA SER A 180 -28.99 -22.60 2.48
C SER A 180 -27.52 -23.01 2.60
N GLU A 181 -26.66 -22.65 1.64
CA GLU A 181 -25.25 -23.04 1.61
C GLU A 181 -24.31 -21.97 2.14
N LEU A 182 -24.80 -20.74 2.34
CA LEU A 182 -23.97 -19.59 2.69
C LEU A 182 -23.24 -19.78 4.02
N GLU A 183 -23.90 -20.34 5.03
CA GLU A 183 -23.28 -20.62 6.32
C GLU A 183 -22.12 -21.62 6.19
N ALA A 184 -22.33 -22.70 5.43
CA ALA A 184 -21.30 -23.72 5.18
C ALA A 184 -20.07 -23.17 4.44
N PHE A 185 -20.26 -22.10 3.67
CA PHE A 185 -19.21 -21.40 2.93
C PHE A 185 -18.70 -20.13 3.61
N PHE A 186 -19.14 -19.82 4.84
CA PHE A 186 -18.78 -18.61 5.58
C PHE A 186 -19.13 -17.30 4.85
N LEU A 187 -20.23 -17.31 4.10
CA LEU A 187 -20.75 -16.18 3.30
C LEU A 187 -22.06 -15.61 3.85
N ASP A 188 -22.56 -16.11 4.99
CA ASP A 188 -23.85 -15.68 5.56
C ASP A 188 -23.86 -14.18 5.91
N ASN A 189 -22.71 -13.64 6.34
CA ASN A 189 -22.57 -12.21 6.60
C ASN A 189 -22.50 -11.36 5.32
N MET A 190 -22.27 -11.96 4.15
CA MET A 190 -22.12 -11.26 2.86
C MET A 190 -23.46 -11.05 2.13
N ARG A 191 -24.60 -11.27 2.79
CA ARG A 191 -25.93 -11.04 2.19
C ARG A 191 -26.16 -9.55 1.97
N VAL A 192 -26.53 -9.18 0.74
CA VAL A 192 -26.92 -7.83 0.37
C VAL A 192 -28.40 -7.82 0.00
N SER A 193 -29.18 -6.90 0.59
CA SER A 193 -30.60 -6.70 0.26
C SER A 193 -30.82 -5.78 -0.93
N GLY A 194 -29.87 -4.88 -1.20
CA GLY A 194 -29.90 -3.99 -2.36
C GLY A 194 -29.18 -4.57 -3.59
N ASN A 195 -29.14 -3.78 -4.65
CA ASN A 195 -28.39 -4.09 -5.86
C ASN A 195 -26.97 -3.49 -5.86
N GLU A 196 -26.68 -2.53 -4.99
CA GLU A 196 -25.35 -1.95 -4.79
C GLU A 196 -24.75 -2.39 -3.46
N THR A 197 -23.43 -2.54 -3.42
CA THR A 197 -22.70 -2.89 -2.18
C THR A 197 -21.29 -2.32 -2.15
N ASP A 198 -20.84 -1.95 -0.95
CA ASP A 198 -19.43 -1.69 -0.62
C ASP A 198 -18.85 -2.79 0.28
N GLN A 199 -19.58 -3.90 0.42
CA GLN A 199 -19.21 -4.99 1.30
C GLN A 199 -18.13 -5.88 0.69
N ALA A 200 -17.14 -6.20 1.52
CA ALA A 200 -16.02 -7.04 1.19
C ALA A 200 -15.74 -8.07 2.28
N GLY A 201 -15.30 -9.26 1.88
CA GLY A 201 -14.72 -10.28 2.75
C GLY A 201 -13.42 -10.81 2.17
N GLY A 202 -12.70 -11.64 2.93
CA GLY A 202 -11.42 -12.18 2.49
C GLY A 202 -11.23 -13.62 2.91
N PHE A 203 -10.58 -14.40 2.05
CA PHE A 203 -10.11 -15.75 2.32
C PHE A 203 -8.60 -15.82 2.05
N ASP A 204 -7.86 -16.50 2.91
CA ASP A 204 -6.52 -16.94 2.55
C ASP A 204 -6.56 -18.00 1.43
N ALA A 205 -5.40 -18.36 0.90
CA ALA A 205 -5.29 -19.26 -0.25
C ALA A 205 -5.85 -20.67 0.02
N GLU A 206 -5.69 -21.20 1.24
CA GLU A 206 -6.14 -22.55 1.61
C GLU A 206 -7.65 -22.61 1.78
N ASN A 207 -8.20 -21.62 2.49
CA ASN A 207 -9.63 -21.47 2.68
C ASN A 207 -10.35 -21.18 1.35
N ALA A 208 -9.76 -20.36 0.47
CA ALA A 208 -10.30 -20.12 -0.87
C ALA A 208 -10.30 -21.40 -1.73
N ALA A 209 -9.22 -22.20 -1.70
CA ALA A 209 -9.18 -23.46 -2.42
C ALA A 209 -10.25 -24.43 -1.92
N SER A 210 -10.41 -24.55 -0.60
CA SER A 210 -11.44 -25.38 0.03
C SER A 210 -12.85 -24.92 -0.32
N LEU A 211 -13.09 -23.61 -0.30
CA LEU A 211 -14.34 -22.99 -0.73
C LEU A 211 -14.68 -23.37 -2.17
N PHE A 212 -13.77 -23.17 -3.12
CA PHE A 212 -14.06 -23.47 -4.53
C PHE A 212 -14.24 -24.96 -4.81
N GLU A 213 -13.51 -25.83 -4.11
CA GLU A 213 -13.76 -27.27 -4.18
C GLU A 213 -15.12 -27.65 -3.57
N GLY A 214 -15.53 -26.98 -2.49
CA GLY A 214 -16.86 -27.09 -1.91
C GLY A 214 -17.96 -26.68 -2.88
N ILE A 215 -17.83 -25.52 -3.51
CA ILE A 215 -18.78 -25.01 -4.52
C ILE A 215 -18.89 -25.96 -5.71
N LYS A 216 -17.77 -26.51 -6.22
CA LYS A 216 -17.80 -27.47 -7.33
C LYS A 216 -18.49 -28.78 -6.99
N ARG A 217 -18.46 -29.21 -5.73
CA ARG A 217 -19.09 -30.45 -5.25
C ARG A 217 -20.52 -30.24 -4.80
N SER A 218 -20.92 -29.00 -4.57
CA SER A 218 -22.29 -28.67 -4.23
C SER A 218 -23.24 -29.08 -5.36
N PRO A 219 -24.41 -29.65 -5.03
CA PRO A 219 -25.45 -29.94 -6.02
C PRO A 219 -26.09 -28.67 -6.59
N THR A 220 -26.02 -27.55 -5.87
CA THR A 220 -26.72 -26.29 -6.19
C THR A 220 -25.75 -25.17 -6.55
N GLY A 221 -24.53 -25.17 -6.03
CA GLY A 221 -23.50 -24.19 -6.34
C GLY A 221 -23.09 -24.22 -7.80
N LYS A 222 -22.99 -23.04 -8.43
CA LYS A 222 -22.59 -22.89 -9.83
C LYS A 222 -21.48 -21.88 -9.97
N LEU A 223 -20.43 -22.22 -10.71
CA LEU A 223 -19.44 -21.25 -11.17
C LEU A 223 -19.88 -20.72 -12.54
N LEU A 224 -20.15 -19.42 -12.61
CA LEU A 224 -20.75 -18.76 -13.77
C LEU A 224 -19.71 -18.18 -14.74
N GLY A 225 -18.58 -17.68 -14.22
CA GLY A 225 -17.58 -16.98 -15.02
C GLY A 225 -16.21 -16.91 -14.36
N LEU A 226 -15.17 -16.75 -15.19
CA LEU A 226 -13.76 -16.74 -14.79
C LEU A 226 -12.98 -15.56 -15.43
N PRO A 227 -13.42 -14.30 -15.28
CA PRO A 227 -12.73 -13.18 -15.89
C PRO A 227 -11.35 -13.00 -15.28
N THR A 228 -10.38 -12.64 -16.12
CA THR A 228 -9.02 -12.34 -15.68
C THR A 228 -8.62 -10.96 -16.18
N VAL A 229 -8.10 -10.14 -15.27
CA VAL A 229 -7.53 -8.83 -15.59
C VAL A 229 -6.02 -8.88 -15.38
N VAL A 230 -5.26 -8.31 -16.31
CA VAL A 230 -3.81 -8.17 -16.19
C VAL A 230 -3.46 -6.69 -16.30
N THR A 231 -2.74 -6.16 -15.30
CA THR A 231 -2.30 -4.76 -15.29
C THR A 231 -0.97 -4.61 -14.53
N ASN A 232 -0.48 -3.38 -14.41
CA ASN A 232 0.65 -3.03 -13.56
C ASN A 232 0.17 -2.18 -12.39
N ALA A 233 0.97 -2.10 -11.32
CA ALA A 233 0.70 -1.20 -10.21
C ALA A 233 0.58 0.26 -10.70
N GLY A 234 -0.39 0.98 -10.15
CA GLY A 234 -0.75 2.35 -10.51
C GLY A 234 -1.50 2.50 -11.84
N LYS A 235 -1.86 1.39 -12.50
CA LYS A 235 -2.60 1.43 -13.78
C LYS A 235 -3.97 0.77 -13.64
N GLU A 236 -5.00 1.52 -13.98
CA GLU A 236 -6.34 1.00 -14.11
C GLU A 236 -6.43 0.03 -15.30
N ALA A 237 -7.19 -1.04 -15.12
CA ALA A 237 -7.57 -1.94 -16.18
C ALA A 237 -9.01 -2.43 -16.00
N VAL A 238 -9.70 -2.62 -17.11
CA VAL A 238 -11.10 -3.07 -17.14
C VAL A 238 -11.20 -4.29 -18.06
N VAL A 239 -11.94 -5.30 -17.62
CA VAL A 239 -12.39 -6.40 -18.49
C VAL A 239 -13.91 -6.41 -18.54
N SER A 240 -14.44 -6.72 -19.72
CA SER A 240 -15.86 -7.00 -19.89
C SER A 240 -16.07 -8.40 -20.46
N THR A 241 -17.03 -9.13 -19.92
CA THR A 241 -17.42 -10.46 -20.37
C THR A 241 -18.92 -10.66 -20.17
N SER A 242 -19.48 -11.77 -20.64
CA SER A 242 -20.86 -12.12 -20.40
C SER A 242 -21.00 -13.56 -19.90
N PHE A 243 -22.01 -13.79 -19.07
CA PHE A 243 -22.35 -15.11 -18.55
C PHE A 243 -23.85 -15.23 -18.37
N GLN A 244 -24.33 -16.45 -18.21
CA GLN A 244 -25.75 -16.73 -17.97
C GLN A 244 -25.99 -16.96 -16.49
N ILE A 245 -26.95 -16.23 -15.92
CA ILE A 245 -27.49 -16.49 -14.59
C ILE A 245 -28.76 -17.35 -14.77
N PRO A 246 -28.84 -18.54 -14.18
CA PRO A 246 -30.08 -19.31 -14.15
C PRO A 246 -31.20 -18.50 -13.49
N SER A 247 -32.36 -18.35 -14.13
CA SER A 247 -33.57 -17.82 -13.51
C SER A 247 -34.76 -18.75 -13.76
N ASP A 248 -35.87 -18.52 -13.04
CA ASP A 248 -37.09 -19.32 -13.15
C ASP A 248 -37.71 -19.30 -14.57
N THR A 249 -37.48 -18.23 -15.32
CA THR A 249 -37.97 -18.07 -16.70
C THR A 249 -36.97 -18.53 -17.77
N GLY A 250 -35.80 -19.02 -17.36
CA GLY A 250 -34.72 -19.49 -18.23
C GLY A 250 -33.36 -18.89 -17.87
N ALA A 251 -32.31 -19.25 -18.60
CA ALA A 251 -31.00 -18.65 -18.38
C ALA A 251 -30.96 -17.20 -18.88
N MET A 252 -30.71 -16.24 -18.00
CA MET A 252 -30.66 -14.82 -18.33
C MET A 252 -29.22 -14.38 -18.62
N LEU A 253 -28.98 -13.86 -19.82
CA LEU A 253 -27.67 -13.32 -20.18
C LEU A 253 -27.39 -12.04 -19.36
N ARG A 254 -26.17 -11.94 -18.83
CA ARG A 254 -25.66 -10.78 -18.10
C ARG A 254 -24.29 -10.40 -18.63
N LYS A 255 -24.03 -9.11 -18.68
CA LYS A 255 -22.71 -8.53 -18.90
C LYS A 255 -22.07 -8.26 -17.54
N LEU A 256 -20.79 -8.60 -17.41
CA LEU A 256 -19.96 -8.21 -16.28
C LEU A 256 -18.90 -7.24 -16.79
N GLU A 257 -18.76 -6.12 -16.09
CA GLU A 257 -17.65 -5.20 -16.20
C GLU A 257 -16.89 -5.20 -14.88
N LEU A 258 -15.58 -5.42 -14.95
CA LEU A 258 -14.71 -5.51 -13.79
C LEU A 258 -13.51 -4.58 -14.01
N GLY A 259 -13.48 -3.50 -13.25
CA GLY A 259 -12.40 -2.52 -13.19
C GLY A 259 -11.54 -2.69 -11.94
N VAL A 260 -10.22 -2.65 -12.11
CA VAL A 260 -9.25 -2.72 -11.01
C VAL A 260 -8.23 -1.61 -11.14
N LEU A 261 -7.88 -0.98 -10.03
CA LEU A 261 -6.75 -0.07 -9.90
C LEU A 261 -5.93 -0.49 -8.68
N PRO A 262 -4.83 -1.25 -8.89
CA PRO A 262 -3.96 -1.68 -7.80
C PRO A 262 -2.82 -0.69 -7.56
N ILE A 263 -2.55 -0.39 -6.30
CA ILE A 263 -1.39 0.36 -5.85
C ILE A 263 -0.60 -0.57 -4.91
N LEU A 264 0.67 -0.82 -5.24
CA LEU A 264 1.51 -1.71 -4.44
C LEU A 264 2.39 -0.87 -3.51
N ASN A 265 2.29 -1.10 -2.20
CA ASN A 265 3.09 -0.42 -1.20
C ASN A 265 4.46 -1.09 -1.05
N GLU A 266 5.43 -0.39 -0.45
CA GLU A 266 6.81 -0.89 -0.26
C GLU A 266 6.86 -2.18 0.58
N ASP A 267 5.88 -2.37 1.46
CA ASP A 267 5.74 -3.56 2.32
C ASP A 267 5.11 -4.78 1.61
N GLY A 268 4.75 -4.65 0.33
CA GLY A 268 4.12 -5.73 -0.46
C GLY A 268 2.60 -5.88 -0.26
N GLN A 269 2.00 -5.04 0.60
CA GLN A 269 0.54 -4.90 0.68
C GLN A 269 0.01 -4.12 -0.52
N MET A 270 -1.12 -4.55 -1.10
CA MET A 270 -1.74 -3.88 -2.24
C MET A 270 -2.99 -3.14 -1.78
N GLU A 271 -3.07 -1.85 -2.06
CA GLU A 271 -4.34 -1.11 -2.02
C GLU A 271 -5.04 -1.30 -3.36
N LEU A 272 -6.29 -1.78 -3.33
CA LEU A 272 -7.06 -2.12 -4.51
C LEU A 272 -8.37 -1.34 -4.51
N THR A 273 -8.53 -0.49 -5.52
CA THR A 273 -9.84 0.02 -5.91
C THR A 273 -10.47 -0.97 -6.89
N LEU A 274 -11.67 -1.44 -6.57
CA LEU A 274 -12.45 -2.38 -7.37
C LEU A 274 -13.78 -1.73 -7.74
N ALA A 275 -14.15 -1.82 -9.01
CA ALA A 275 -15.50 -1.58 -9.48
C ALA A 275 -15.99 -2.79 -10.25
N ALA A 276 -17.11 -3.38 -9.87
CA ALA A 276 -17.69 -4.52 -10.56
C ALA A 276 -19.18 -4.31 -10.78
N THR A 277 -19.63 -4.49 -12.01
CA THR A 277 -21.02 -4.30 -12.40
C THR A 277 -21.51 -5.49 -13.19
N ILE A 278 -22.61 -6.10 -12.76
CA ILE A 278 -23.36 -7.12 -13.50
C ILE A 278 -24.63 -6.45 -14.01
N SER A 279 -24.79 -6.33 -15.33
CA SER A 279 -25.95 -5.66 -15.94
C SER A 279 -26.59 -6.51 -17.03
N LEU A 280 -27.77 -6.08 -17.48
CA LEU A 280 -28.29 -6.53 -18.77
C LEU A 280 -27.29 -6.21 -19.90
N PRO A 281 -27.15 -7.09 -20.90
CA PRO A 281 -26.41 -6.76 -22.11
C PRO A 281 -27.12 -5.60 -22.82
N GLU A 282 -26.35 -4.64 -23.33
CA GLU A 282 -26.88 -3.53 -24.12
C GLU A 282 -27.56 -4.10 -25.38
N ALA A 283 -28.78 -3.64 -25.68
CA ALA A 283 -29.46 -4.08 -26.88
C ALA A 283 -28.69 -3.56 -28.10
N GLU A 284 -28.20 -4.46 -28.97
CA GLU A 284 -27.63 -4.06 -30.26
C GLU A 284 -28.71 -3.31 -31.04
N ILE A 285 -28.57 -1.99 -31.18
CA ILE A 285 -29.36 -1.21 -32.12
C ILE A 285 -28.93 -1.70 -33.51
N PRO A 286 -29.82 -2.28 -34.32
CA PRO A 286 -29.45 -2.72 -35.66
C PRO A 286 -28.92 -1.50 -36.41
N ALA A 287 -27.70 -1.63 -36.94
CA ALA A 287 -27.12 -0.60 -37.79
C ALA A 287 -28.10 -0.30 -38.92
N GLU A 288 -28.55 0.95 -39.02
CA GLU A 288 -29.28 1.40 -40.20
C GLU A 288 -28.39 1.11 -41.41
N GLU A 289 -28.84 0.20 -42.27
CA GLU A 289 -28.19 -0.06 -43.55
C GLU A 289 -28.17 1.25 -44.37
N PRO A 290 -27.04 1.56 -45.04
CA PRO A 290 -26.81 2.83 -45.71
C PRO A 290 -27.72 3.12 -46.91
#